data_AF-A0A0A9DAU4-F1
#
_entry.id   AF-A0A0A9DAU4-F1
#
_cell.length_a   1.000
_cell.length_b   1.000
_cell.length_c   1.000
_cell.angle_alpha   90.00
_cell.angle_beta   90.00
_cell.angle_gamma   90.00
#
_symmetry.space_group_name_H-M   'P 1'
#
loop_
_entity.id
_entity.type
_entity.pdbx_description
1 polymer ?
#
loop_
_entity_poly.entity_id
_entity_poly.type
_entity_poly.pdbx_seq_one_letter_code
_entity_poly.pdbx_strand_id
1 'polypeptide(L)'
;MLFARGPRGRPMYSAEDALGFLLRRVLRGWSGGLVRRPAASAFGKAFGDLTLRDTVRPVLIPCYDLATRAPFLFSRADAAESPAYNFRLRDVCAATCAGAARAAVEVLSVDGATRIAAVGSGVALGNPTAAAITHVLNNRREFPAAASIDDLLVMSIGTGEADRKANGRTRPPEVARIAAEGVSDMVDQAVAMAFGNSRTSNYIRIQGTGSRRAGGRAPRACGGETREQAVWKAEEMLLQKSVESVLFQGRKLAGETNAEKLERFACELAKEHGRRKQQQQAPPAASPSPVSPLPATADKKQQLPTTAQEATMPAATEPADEAPPHRRRRPAAKRAPPATSRPDDHLVGMR
;
A
#
# COMPACT_ATOMS: atom_id res chain seq x y z
N MET A 1 -4.08 -3.72 14.51
CA MET A 1 -3.77 -3.58 15.95
C MET A 1 -3.77 -2.12 16.37
N LEU A 2 -2.86 -1.30 15.85
CA LEU A 2 -2.72 0.12 16.21
C LEU A 2 -3.97 0.98 16.00
N PHE A 3 -4.90 0.53 15.16
CA PHE A 3 -6.13 1.24 14.84
C PHE A 3 -7.39 0.59 15.43
N ALA A 4 -7.29 -0.55 16.11
CA ALA A 4 -8.44 -1.18 16.74
C ALA A 4 -8.94 -0.30 17.90
N ARG A 5 -10.23 0.02 17.95
CA ARG A 5 -10.82 0.87 18.98
C ARG A 5 -11.02 0.11 20.28
N GLY A 6 -10.40 0.60 21.34
CA GLY A 6 -10.66 0.16 22.70
C GLY A 6 -11.89 0.84 23.32
N PRO A 7 -12.30 0.42 24.54
CA PRO A 7 -13.51 0.90 25.21
C PRO A 7 -13.58 2.44 25.38
N ARG A 8 -12.43 3.09 25.52
CA ARG A 8 -12.32 4.55 25.70
C ARG A 8 -12.20 5.33 24.38
N GLY A 9 -12.47 4.71 23.24
CA GLY A 9 -12.34 5.33 21.92
C GLY A 9 -10.90 5.55 21.45
N ARG A 10 -9.90 5.04 22.18
CA ARG A 10 -8.47 5.12 21.85
C ARG A 10 -7.98 3.81 21.23
N PRO A 11 -6.84 3.81 20.51
CA PRO A 11 -6.16 2.58 20.12
C PRO A 11 -6.08 1.59 21.27
N MET A 12 -6.44 0.33 21.01
CA MET A 12 -6.35 -0.77 21.98
C MET A 12 -4.90 -1.17 22.27
N TYR A 13 -4.00 -0.94 21.33
CA TYR A 13 -2.60 -1.38 21.40
C TYR A 13 -1.65 -0.24 21.10
N SER A 14 -0.60 -0.13 21.91
CA SER A 14 0.57 0.69 21.58
C SER A 14 1.41 0.05 20.47
N ALA A 15 2.37 0.81 19.92
CA ALA A 15 3.37 0.26 18.99
C ALA A 15 4.17 -0.88 19.63
N GLU A 16 4.50 -0.73 20.90
CA GLU A 16 5.19 -1.72 21.72
C GLU A 16 4.36 -3.00 21.90
N ASP A 17 3.07 -2.88 22.21
CA ASP A 17 2.17 -4.04 22.33
C ASP A 17 2.05 -4.79 21.00
N ALA A 18 1.94 -4.05 19.89
CA ALA A 18 1.86 -4.62 18.55
C ALA A 18 3.15 -5.37 18.18
N LEU A 19 4.32 -4.80 18.49
CA LEU A 19 5.61 -5.48 18.32
C LEU A 19 5.67 -6.75 19.16
N GLY A 20 5.31 -6.67 20.44
CA GLY A 20 5.27 -7.82 21.33
C GLY A 20 4.29 -8.91 20.87
N PHE A 21 3.16 -8.54 20.27
CA PHE A 21 2.24 -9.50 19.65
C PHE A 21 2.87 -10.20 18.44
N LEU A 22 3.51 -9.45 17.54
CA LEU A 22 4.16 -10.00 16.35
C LEU A 22 5.30 -10.96 16.71
N LEU A 23 6.17 -10.58 17.66
CA LEU A 23 7.28 -11.42 18.10
C LEU A 23 6.82 -12.71 18.78
N ARG A 24 5.82 -12.64 19.67
CA ARG A 24 5.20 -13.83 20.29
C ARG A 24 4.60 -14.78 19.27
N ARG A 25 4.12 -14.25 18.14
CA ARG A 25 3.57 -15.05 17.05
C ARG A 25 4.65 -15.73 16.22
N VAL A 26 5.79 -15.09 15.96
CA VAL A 26 6.87 -15.76 15.24
C VAL A 26 7.62 -16.78 16.12
N LEU A 27 7.79 -16.48 17.41
CA LEU A 27 8.34 -17.40 18.42
C LEU A 27 7.49 -18.67 18.60
N ARG A 28 6.18 -18.63 18.33
CA ARG A 28 5.25 -19.77 18.41
C ARG A 28 4.92 -20.43 17.05
N GLY A 29 5.76 -20.20 16.03
CA GLY A 29 5.80 -21.05 14.84
C GLY A 29 5.55 -20.34 13.52
N TRP A 30 6.63 -19.81 12.93
CA TRP A 30 6.91 -20.01 11.50
C TRP A 30 7.93 -21.15 11.30
N SER A 31 8.80 -21.41 12.29
CA SER A 31 9.69 -22.57 12.35
C SER A 31 8.96 -23.82 12.87
N GLY A 32 9.26 -24.97 12.27
CA GLY A 32 8.50 -26.22 12.38
C GLY A 32 8.29 -26.76 13.80
N GLY A 33 7.06 -27.16 14.09
CA GLY A 33 6.66 -27.85 15.31
C GLY A 33 5.18 -28.20 15.27
N LEU A 34 4.84 -29.42 15.70
CA LEU A 34 3.60 -30.17 15.41
C LEU A 34 2.29 -29.64 16.05
N VAL A 35 2.25 -28.41 16.57
CA VAL A 35 1.02 -27.78 17.11
C VAL A 35 0.87 -26.36 16.57
N ARG A 36 0.45 -26.23 15.31
CA ARG A 36 0.06 -24.95 14.71
C ARG A 36 -1.28 -24.50 15.27
N ARG A 37 -1.26 -23.57 16.23
CA ARG A 37 -2.48 -22.78 16.49
C ARG A 37 -2.82 -21.97 15.23
N PRO A 38 -4.07 -21.99 14.74
CA PRO A 38 -4.44 -21.24 13.55
C PRO A 38 -4.11 -19.75 13.73
N ALA A 39 -3.61 -19.09 12.67
CA ALA A 39 -3.45 -17.64 12.64
C ALA A 39 -4.73 -16.89 13.09
N ALA A 40 -5.88 -17.45 12.71
CA ALA A 40 -7.21 -16.99 13.12
C ALA A 40 -7.42 -17.01 14.65
N SER A 41 -6.83 -17.97 15.38
CA SER A 41 -6.95 -18.07 16.85
C SER A 41 -6.23 -16.92 17.57
N ALA A 42 -5.05 -16.51 17.09
CA ALA A 42 -4.30 -15.42 17.70
C ALA A 42 -4.96 -14.07 17.44
N PHE A 43 -5.41 -13.84 16.20
CA PHE A 43 -6.14 -12.63 15.85
C PHE A 43 -7.53 -12.56 16.48
N GLY A 44 -8.20 -13.70 16.64
CA GLY A 44 -9.46 -13.78 17.39
C GLY A 44 -9.31 -13.32 18.83
N LYS A 45 -8.21 -13.70 19.52
CA LYS A 45 -7.92 -13.21 20.87
C LYS A 45 -7.60 -11.71 20.93
N ALA A 46 -6.93 -11.18 19.89
CA ALA A 46 -6.53 -9.78 19.87
C ALA A 46 -7.69 -8.83 19.50
N PHE A 47 -8.56 -9.26 18.59
CA PHE A 47 -9.60 -8.37 18.04
C PHE A 47 -11.01 -8.75 18.46
N GLY A 48 -11.25 -9.94 19.02
CA GLY A 48 -12.60 -10.42 19.29
C GLY A 48 -13.47 -10.31 18.04
N ASP A 49 -14.60 -9.62 18.19
CA ASP A 49 -15.58 -9.37 17.13
C ASP A 49 -15.49 -7.98 16.50
N LEU A 50 -14.41 -7.23 16.77
CA LEU A 50 -14.20 -5.92 16.15
C LEU A 50 -14.16 -6.03 14.63
N THR A 51 -14.76 -5.04 13.99
CA THR A 51 -14.93 -4.91 12.55
C THR A 51 -14.17 -3.69 12.01
N LEU A 52 -14.18 -3.49 10.69
CA LEU A 52 -13.56 -2.31 10.05
C LEU A 52 -14.16 -1.00 10.59
N ARG A 53 -15.47 -0.97 10.87
CA ARG A 53 -16.14 0.20 11.49
C ARG A 53 -15.57 0.55 12.87
N ASP A 54 -15.07 -0.44 13.60
CA ASP A 54 -14.54 -0.29 14.95
C ASP A 54 -13.07 0.13 14.98
N THR A 55 -12.60 0.79 13.92
CA THR A 55 -11.27 1.40 13.88
C THR A 55 -11.33 2.88 14.29
N VAL A 56 -10.32 3.34 15.03
CA VAL A 56 -10.25 4.72 15.55
C VAL A 56 -9.89 5.76 14.48
N ARG A 57 -9.40 5.30 13.34
CA ARG A 57 -8.94 6.11 12.21
C ARG A 57 -9.30 5.39 10.91
N PRO A 58 -9.39 6.12 9.78
CA PRO A 58 -9.53 5.51 8.47
C PRO A 58 -8.45 4.44 8.26
N VAL A 59 -8.83 3.28 7.75
CA VAL A 59 -7.91 2.21 7.37
C VAL A 59 -8.24 1.72 5.97
N LEU A 60 -7.17 1.38 5.24
CA LEU A 60 -7.23 0.80 3.91
C LEU A 60 -6.25 -0.36 3.86
N ILE A 61 -6.75 -1.58 3.72
CA ILE A 61 -5.93 -2.80 3.85
C ILE A 61 -6.06 -3.61 2.55
N PRO A 62 -4.98 -3.74 1.75
CA PRO A 62 -5.01 -4.45 0.49
C PRO A 62 -4.97 -5.97 0.65
N CYS A 63 -5.66 -6.67 -0.24
CA CYS A 63 -5.44 -8.07 -0.56
C CYS A 63 -5.65 -8.33 -2.06
N TYR A 64 -5.35 -9.54 -2.52
CA TYR A 64 -5.70 -9.99 -3.86
C TYR A 64 -6.81 -11.02 -3.74
N ASP A 65 -7.94 -10.79 -4.41
CA ASP A 65 -9.05 -11.72 -4.41
C ASP A 65 -8.94 -12.71 -5.59
N LEU A 66 -8.84 -14.00 -5.27
CA LEU A 66 -8.74 -15.04 -6.30
C LEU A 66 -10.07 -15.30 -7.02
N ALA A 67 -11.21 -14.98 -6.39
CA ALA A 67 -12.51 -15.20 -7.01
C ALA A 67 -12.71 -14.23 -8.18
N THR A 68 -12.44 -12.94 -7.95
CA THR A 68 -12.53 -11.89 -8.99
C THR A 68 -11.25 -11.73 -9.81
N ARG A 69 -10.12 -12.26 -9.34
CA ARG A 69 -8.78 -12.05 -9.92
C ARG A 69 -8.39 -10.57 -9.97
N ALA A 70 -8.71 -9.82 -8.92
CA ALA A 70 -8.45 -8.40 -8.83
C ALA A 70 -7.92 -8.00 -7.44
N PRO A 71 -7.21 -6.86 -7.34
CA PRO A 71 -6.97 -6.19 -6.06
C PRO A 71 -8.29 -5.89 -5.35
N PHE A 72 -8.32 -6.15 -4.05
CA PHE A 72 -9.42 -5.74 -3.17
C PHE A 72 -8.86 -4.94 -2.00
N LEU A 73 -9.58 -3.89 -1.59
CA LEU A 73 -9.19 -3.02 -0.48
C LEU A 73 -10.26 -3.09 0.61
N PHE A 74 -9.90 -3.64 1.77
CA PHE A 74 -10.74 -3.52 2.95
C PHE A 74 -10.65 -2.07 3.47
N SER A 75 -11.76 -1.34 3.34
CA SER A 75 -11.83 0.09 3.66
C SER A 75 -12.81 0.35 4.81
N ARG A 76 -12.43 1.23 5.74
CA ARG A 76 -13.37 1.73 6.76
C ARG A 76 -14.51 2.53 6.12
N ALA A 77 -14.23 3.28 5.06
CA ALA A 77 -15.24 4.10 4.38
C ALA A 77 -16.34 3.21 3.77
N ASP A 78 -15.95 2.18 3.02
CA ASP A 78 -16.91 1.24 2.40
C ASP A 78 -17.69 0.48 3.48
N ALA A 79 -17.01 0.08 4.54
CA ALA A 79 -17.65 -0.52 5.69
C ALA A 79 -18.69 0.41 6.30
N ALA A 80 -18.42 1.72 6.42
CA ALA A 80 -19.38 2.69 6.97
C ALA A 80 -20.63 2.84 6.10
N GLU A 81 -20.46 2.82 4.77
CA GLU A 81 -21.58 2.96 3.81
C GLU A 81 -22.41 1.67 3.70
N SER A 82 -21.80 0.48 3.78
CA SER A 82 -22.52 -0.78 3.58
C SER A 82 -22.03 -1.93 4.49
N PRO A 83 -22.93 -2.65 5.17
CA PRO A 83 -22.59 -3.86 5.94
C PRO A 83 -21.91 -4.95 5.11
N ALA A 84 -22.20 -5.00 3.80
CA ALA A 84 -21.61 -5.96 2.87
C ALA A 84 -20.09 -5.76 2.70
N TYR A 85 -19.56 -4.60 3.09
CA TYR A 85 -18.12 -4.31 3.09
C TYR A 85 -17.56 -4.17 4.52
N ASN A 86 -18.34 -4.50 5.55
CA ASN A 86 -17.85 -4.53 6.91
C ASN A 86 -17.36 -5.94 7.27
N PHE A 87 -16.05 -6.09 7.44
CA PHE A 87 -15.39 -7.37 7.73
C PHE A 87 -14.81 -7.37 9.14
N ARG A 88 -14.70 -8.56 9.76
CA ARG A 88 -14.04 -8.70 11.08
C ARG A 88 -12.54 -8.49 10.94
N LEU A 89 -11.95 -7.69 11.83
CA LEU A 89 -10.53 -7.33 11.79
C LEU A 89 -9.61 -8.56 11.84
N ARG A 90 -10.02 -9.61 12.56
CA ARG A 90 -9.27 -10.86 12.64
C ARG A 90 -9.13 -11.57 11.30
N ASP A 91 -10.16 -11.52 10.46
CA ASP A 91 -10.20 -12.21 9.17
C ASP A 91 -9.46 -11.38 8.12
N VAL A 92 -9.64 -10.05 8.14
CA VAL A 92 -8.85 -9.10 7.33
C VAL A 92 -7.34 -9.23 7.61
N CYS A 93 -6.95 -9.32 8.88
CA CYS A 93 -5.56 -9.52 9.27
C CYS A 93 -5.05 -10.91 8.87
N ALA A 94 -5.87 -11.96 8.97
CA ALA A 94 -5.51 -13.30 8.52
C ALA A 94 -5.27 -13.34 7.00
N ALA A 95 -6.15 -12.73 6.22
CA ALA A 95 -6.04 -12.59 4.77
C ALA A 95 -4.77 -11.84 4.36
N THR A 96 -4.52 -10.67 4.94
CA THR A 96 -3.37 -9.85 4.56
C THR A 96 -2.04 -10.51 4.95
N CYS A 97 -2.01 -11.25 6.06
CA CYS A 97 -0.83 -12.00 6.51
C CYS A 97 -0.69 -13.39 5.85
N ALA A 98 -1.61 -13.81 4.99
CA ALA A 98 -1.51 -15.08 4.27
C ALA A 98 -0.40 -14.95 3.21
N GLY A 99 0.79 -15.48 3.51
CA GLY A 99 1.90 -15.51 2.55
C GLY A 99 1.66 -16.47 1.38
N ALA A 100 2.47 -16.36 0.33
CA ALA A 100 2.38 -17.17 -0.90
C ALA A 100 2.40 -18.70 -0.71
N ALA A 101 2.86 -19.20 0.46
CA ALA A 101 2.89 -20.61 0.80
C ALA A 101 1.63 -21.11 1.55
N ARG A 102 0.65 -20.24 1.83
CA ARG A 102 -0.66 -20.62 2.40
C ARG A 102 -1.71 -20.54 1.32
N ALA A 103 -2.64 -21.52 1.32
CA ALA A 103 -3.88 -21.42 0.56
C ALA A 103 -4.62 -20.13 0.92
N ALA A 104 -5.41 -19.62 -0.03
CA ALA A 104 -6.23 -18.43 0.17
C ALA A 104 -7.07 -18.51 1.45
N VAL A 105 -7.26 -17.36 2.08
CA VAL A 105 -8.11 -17.22 3.26
C VAL A 105 -9.46 -16.73 2.79
N GLU A 106 -10.50 -17.52 3.00
CA GLU A 106 -11.86 -17.02 2.82
C GLU A 106 -12.19 -16.00 3.91
N VAL A 107 -12.69 -14.84 3.48
CA VAL A 107 -13.15 -13.77 4.35
C VAL A 107 -14.60 -13.45 3.98
N LEU A 108 -15.49 -13.42 4.98
CA LEU A 108 -16.88 -13.05 4.80
C LEU A 108 -17.17 -11.73 5.50
N SER A 109 -18.01 -10.90 4.89
CA SER A 109 -18.58 -9.72 5.53
C SER A 109 -19.46 -10.13 6.71
N VAL A 110 -19.75 -9.19 7.61
CA VAL A 110 -20.53 -9.44 8.83
C VAL A 110 -21.94 -9.94 8.51
N ASP A 111 -22.53 -9.45 7.43
CA ASP A 111 -23.85 -9.88 6.91
C ASP A 111 -23.76 -11.13 6.01
N GLY A 112 -22.55 -11.61 5.70
CA GLY A 112 -22.31 -12.75 4.82
C GLY A 112 -22.54 -12.49 3.33
N ALA A 113 -22.90 -11.27 2.92
CA ALA A 113 -23.22 -10.93 1.53
C ALA A 113 -21.98 -10.94 0.62
N THR A 114 -20.82 -10.54 1.14
CA THR A 114 -19.58 -10.49 0.39
C THR A 114 -18.62 -11.56 0.88
N ARG A 115 -18.14 -12.37 -0.06
CA ARG A 115 -17.11 -13.39 0.17
C ARG A 115 -15.88 -13.06 -0.66
N ILE A 116 -14.71 -13.04 -0.03
CA ILE A 116 -13.42 -12.79 -0.65
C ILE A 116 -12.53 -14.02 -0.48
N ALA A 117 -11.94 -14.52 -1.57
CA ALA A 117 -10.93 -15.56 -1.54
C ALA A 117 -9.54 -14.90 -1.50
N ALA A 118 -9.16 -14.41 -0.33
CA ALA A 118 -8.06 -13.48 -0.17
C ALA A 118 -6.69 -14.15 -0.12
N VAL A 119 -5.74 -13.62 -0.89
CA VAL A 119 -4.31 -13.85 -0.76
C VAL A 119 -3.64 -12.57 -0.28
N GLY A 120 -2.65 -12.72 0.59
CA GLY A 120 -1.94 -11.58 1.18
C GLY A 120 -1.30 -10.68 0.12
N SER A 121 -1.22 -9.39 0.44
CA SER A 121 -0.75 -8.34 -0.47
C SER A 121 0.72 -8.45 -0.86
N GLY A 122 1.52 -9.31 -0.22
CA GLY A 122 2.96 -9.41 -0.46
C GLY A 122 3.38 -9.81 -1.88
N VAL A 123 2.49 -10.39 -2.69
CA VAL A 123 2.80 -10.83 -4.07
C VAL A 123 2.35 -9.81 -5.13
N ALA A 124 1.27 -9.05 -4.89
CA ALA A 124 0.66 -8.18 -5.90
C ALA A 124 0.52 -6.69 -5.48
N LEU A 125 0.57 -6.39 -4.18
CA LEU A 125 0.28 -5.07 -3.60
C LEU A 125 1.31 -4.73 -2.50
N GLY A 126 2.59 -4.97 -2.79
CA GLY A 126 3.69 -4.83 -1.82
C GLY A 126 3.96 -3.38 -1.35
N ASN A 127 3.45 -2.39 -2.09
CA ASN A 127 3.50 -0.98 -1.72
C ASN A 127 2.11 -0.33 -1.89
N PRO A 128 1.29 -0.26 -0.83
CA PRO A 128 -0.06 0.30 -0.91
C PRO A 128 -0.10 1.84 -0.97
N THR A 129 1.04 2.53 -1.04
CA THR A 129 1.09 4.00 -0.97
C THR A 129 0.25 4.67 -2.07
N ALA A 130 0.32 4.18 -3.31
CA ALA A 130 -0.50 4.75 -4.40
C ALA A 130 -2.01 4.56 -4.15
N ALA A 131 -2.42 3.38 -3.67
CA ALA A 131 -3.81 3.12 -3.32
C ALA A 131 -4.29 4.02 -2.17
N ALA A 132 -3.44 4.24 -1.16
CA ALA A 132 -3.75 5.12 -0.03
C ALA A 132 -3.91 6.58 -0.47
N ILE A 133 -2.98 7.11 -1.28
CA ILE A 133 -3.08 8.47 -1.82
C ILE A 133 -4.35 8.62 -2.66
N THR A 134 -4.61 7.66 -3.56
CA THR A 134 -5.81 7.65 -4.40
C THR A 134 -7.08 7.67 -3.54
N HIS A 135 -7.14 6.83 -2.49
CA HIS A 135 -8.28 6.80 -1.58
C HIS A 135 -8.50 8.14 -0.89
N VAL A 136 -7.44 8.76 -0.37
CA VAL A 136 -7.52 10.05 0.34
C VAL A 136 -8.01 11.16 -0.59
N LEU A 137 -7.45 11.28 -1.79
CA LEU A 137 -7.80 12.35 -2.74
C LEU A 137 -9.23 12.22 -3.30
N ASN A 138 -9.76 10.99 -3.38
CA ASN A 138 -11.11 10.71 -3.88
C ASN A 138 -12.18 10.59 -2.78
N ASN A 139 -11.80 10.57 -1.50
CA ASN A 139 -12.73 10.50 -0.38
C ASN A 139 -12.82 11.85 0.35
N ARG A 140 -13.43 12.84 -0.32
CA ARG A 140 -13.58 14.21 0.22
C ARG A 140 -14.48 14.28 1.45
N ARG A 141 -15.33 13.28 1.68
CA ARG A 141 -16.15 13.17 2.89
C ARG A 141 -15.28 12.97 4.13
N GLU A 142 -14.30 12.06 4.05
CA GLU A 142 -13.41 11.77 5.18
C GLU A 142 -12.15 12.66 5.19
N PHE A 143 -11.74 13.17 4.02
CA PHE A 143 -10.55 14.01 3.83
C PHE A 143 -10.85 15.31 3.06
N PRO A 144 -11.67 16.22 3.60
CA PRO A 144 -12.06 17.45 2.89
C PRO A 144 -10.89 18.40 2.60
N ALA A 145 -9.85 18.38 3.44
CA ALA A 145 -8.66 19.22 3.31
C ALA A 145 -7.60 18.69 2.34
N ALA A 146 -7.77 17.48 1.78
CA ALA A 146 -6.83 16.89 0.84
C ALA A 146 -7.29 17.12 -0.59
N ALA A 147 -6.83 18.21 -1.22
CA ALA A 147 -7.24 18.59 -2.57
C ALA A 147 -6.28 18.12 -3.66
N SER A 148 -4.98 18.20 -3.38
CA SER A 148 -3.92 17.69 -4.24
C SER A 148 -2.91 16.89 -3.44
N ILE A 149 -1.88 16.39 -4.13
CA ILE A 149 -0.76 15.70 -3.50
C ILE A 149 0.06 16.62 -2.58
N ASP A 150 0.01 17.93 -2.81
CA ASP A 150 0.74 18.93 -2.00
C ASP A 150 0.16 19.07 -0.59
N ASP A 151 -1.11 18.71 -0.41
CA ASP A 151 -1.80 18.73 0.89
C ASP A 151 -1.50 17.49 1.76
N LEU A 152 -0.68 16.56 1.25
CA LEU A 152 -0.43 15.27 1.89
C LEU A 152 0.96 15.21 2.53
N LEU A 153 1.01 14.65 3.74
CA LEU A 153 2.24 14.14 4.35
C LEU A 153 2.17 12.61 4.34
N VAL A 154 3.08 11.97 3.59
CA VAL A 154 3.07 10.53 3.32
C VAL A 154 4.38 9.90 3.78
N MET A 155 4.27 9.00 4.75
CA MET A 155 5.36 8.11 5.14
C MET A 155 5.04 6.69 4.68
N SER A 156 5.95 6.13 3.88
CA SER A 156 5.87 4.77 3.39
C SER A 156 6.95 3.93 4.08
N ILE A 157 6.57 2.85 4.76
CA ILE A 157 7.49 1.96 5.48
C ILE A 157 7.48 0.62 4.80
N GLY A 158 8.61 0.23 4.21
CA GLY A 158 8.77 -1.09 3.63
C GLY A 158 9.55 -2.03 4.52
N THR A 159 9.44 -3.32 4.22
CA THR A 159 9.97 -4.37 5.10
C THR A 159 11.44 -4.71 4.85
N GLY A 160 12.12 -4.02 3.92
CA GLY A 160 13.49 -4.32 3.49
C GLY A 160 13.59 -5.40 2.40
N GLU A 161 14.74 -5.48 1.72
CA GLU A 161 15.00 -6.53 0.71
C GLU A 161 15.23 -7.90 1.34
N ALA A 162 14.70 -8.97 0.72
CA ALA A 162 14.83 -10.32 1.24
C ALA A 162 16.28 -10.84 1.17
N ASP A 163 16.69 -11.67 2.13
CA ASP A 163 18.01 -12.28 2.09
C ASP A 163 18.09 -13.39 1.04
N ARG A 164 19.08 -13.30 0.13
CA ARG A 164 19.30 -14.31 -0.90
C ARG A 164 19.81 -15.64 -0.29
N LYS A 165 20.39 -15.61 0.92
CA LYS A 165 21.06 -16.76 1.57
C LYS A 165 20.21 -17.66 2.49
N ALA A 166 18.98 -17.29 2.86
CA ALA A 166 18.12 -18.13 3.73
C ALA A 166 17.60 -19.43 3.06
N ASN A 167 18.39 -20.50 2.99
CA ASN A 167 17.99 -21.80 2.42
C ASN A 167 16.70 -22.33 3.07
N GLY A 168 15.60 -22.44 2.31
CA GLY A 168 14.34 -22.99 2.80
C GLY A 168 13.36 -23.33 1.68
N ARG A 169 12.66 -24.47 1.81
CA ARG A 169 11.69 -25.06 0.85
C ARG A 169 10.38 -24.27 0.67
N THR A 170 10.27 -23.07 1.24
CA THR A 170 9.05 -22.25 1.31
C THR A 170 9.22 -20.85 0.69
N ARG A 171 10.26 -20.67 -0.15
CA ARG A 171 10.48 -19.42 -0.85
C ARG A 171 9.50 -19.28 -2.02
N PRO A 172 8.89 -18.08 -2.21
CA PRO A 172 8.34 -17.73 -3.51
C PRO A 172 9.43 -17.89 -4.58
N PRO A 173 9.08 -18.29 -5.81
CA PRO A 173 10.03 -18.29 -6.92
C PRO A 173 10.76 -16.96 -7.01
N GLU A 174 12.05 -16.97 -7.37
CA GLU A 174 12.87 -15.76 -7.46
C GLU A 174 12.20 -14.68 -8.33
N VAL A 175 11.60 -15.09 -9.45
CA VAL A 175 10.83 -14.22 -10.34
C VAL A 175 9.65 -13.55 -9.63
N ALA A 176 8.90 -14.27 -8.79
CA ALA A 176 7.79 -13.70 -8.04
C ALA A 176 8.28 -12.68 -7.00
N ARG A 177 9.45 -12.90 -6.41
CA ARG A 177 10.07 -11.92 -5.50
C ARG A 177 10.53 -10.67 -6.24
N ILE A 178 11.21 -10.84 -7.38
CA ILE A 178 11.66 -9.73 -8.23
C ILE A 178 10.44 -8.92 -8.70
N ALA A 179 9.35 -9.58 -9.10
CA ALA A 179 8.12 -8.91 -9.48
C ALA A 179 7.53 -8.10 -8.32
N ALA A 180 7.43 -8.68 -7.12
CA ALA A 180 6.91 -7.98 -5.95
C ALA A 180 7.79 -6.79 -5.51
N GLU A 181 9.12 -6.96 -5.52
CA GLU A 181 10.10 -5.90 -5.25
C GLU A 181 9.99 -4.80 -6.33
N GLY A 182 9.92 -5.19 -7.61
CA GLY A 182 9.79 -4.26 -8.73
C GLY A 182 8.50 -3.44 -8.72
N VAL A 183 7.36 -4.04 -8.37
CA VAL A 183 6.09 -3.30 -8.18
C VAL A 183 6.23 -2.27 -7.06
N SER A 184 6.87 -2.64 -5.94
CA SER A 184 7.10 -1.70 -4.84
C SER A 184 7.97 -0.52 -5.26
N ASP A 185 9.04 -0.78 -6.00
CA ASP A 185 9.98 0.24 -6.48
C ASP A 185 9.34 1.16 -7.53
N MET A 186 8.51 0.62 -8.44
CA MET A 186 7.76 1.43 -9.41
C MET A 186 6.77 2.38 -8.72
N VAL A 187 6.04 1.89 -7.70
CA VAL A 187 5.13 2.75 -6.92
C VAL A 187 5.91 3.84 -6.19
N ASP A 188 7.05 3.49 -5.57
CA ASP A 188 7.90 4.47 -4.89
C ASP A 188 8.40 5.56 -5.84
N GLN A 189 8.88 5.18 -7.03
CA GLN A 189 9.29 6.12 -8.08
C GLN A 189 8.14 7.02 -8.53
N ALA A 190 6.97 6.44 -8.84
CA ALA A 190 5.82 7.20 -9.32
C ALA A 190 5.35 8.21 -8.27
N VAL A 191 5.28 7.81 -7.00
CA VAL A 191 4.89 8.69 -5.89
C VAL A 191 5.93 9.77 -5.67
N ALA A 192 7.22 9.42 -5.58
CA ALA A 192 8.29 10.40 -5.42
C ALA A 192 8.30 11.46 -6.54
N MET A 193 8.00 11.05 -7.78
CA MET A 193 7.88 11.97 -8.90
C MET A 193 6.64 12.86 -8.81
N ALA A 194 5.50 12.31 -8.39
CA ALA A 194 4.28 13.09 -8.21
C ALA A 194 4.45 14.17 -7.12
N PHE A 195 5.26 13.92 -6.09
CA PHE A 195 5.62 14.92 -5.08
C PHE A 195 6.68 15.94 -5.55
N GLY A 196 7.34 15.74 -6.70
CA GLY A 196 8.24 16.72 -7.31
C GLY A 196 9.26 17.34 -6.36
N ASN A 197 9.22 18.67 -6.19
CA ASN A 197 10.11 19.39 -5.27
C ASN A 197 9.82 19.13 -3.79
N SER A 198 8.60 18.69 -3.46
CA SER A 198 8.15 18.30 -2.12
C SER A 198 8.50 16.84 -1.79
N ARG A 199 9.18 16.12 -2.70
CA ARG A 199 9.54 14.69 -2.53
C ARG A 199 10.46 14.39 -1.35
N THR A 200 11.16 15.40 -0.82
CA THR A 200 12.05 15.22 0.33
C THR A 200 11.37 15.63 1.62
N SER A 201 10.35 16.50 1.61
CA SER A 201 9.65 16.98 2.81
C SER A 201 8.35 16.24 3.08
N ASN A 202 7.52 16.05 2.05
CA ASN A 202 6.14 15.61 2.19
C ASN A 202 5.96 14.13 1.90
N TYR A 203 6.91 13.50 1.19
CA TYR A 203 6.98 12.06 1.00
C TYR A 203 8.30 11.51 1.55
N ILE A 204 8.23 10.51 2.43
CA ILE A 204 9.42 9.73 2.81
C ILE A 204 9.15 8.24 2.66
N ARG A 205 10.15 7.52 2.14
CA ARG A 205 10.17 6.06 2.11
C ARG A 205 11.28 5.55 3.02
N ILE A 206 10.91 4.82 4.07
CA ILE A 206 11.84 4.13 4.95
C ILE A 206 11.92 2.68 4.49
N GLN A 207 13.10 2.27 4.04
CA GLN A 207 13.37 0.92 3.56
C GLN A 207 14.74 0.49 4.08
N GLY A 208 14.80 -0.66 4.75
CA GLY A 208 16.07 -1.26 5.14
C GLY A 208 16.86 -1.67 3.91
N THR A 209 18.04 -1.07 3.73
CA THR A 209 18.91 -1.39 2.60
C THR A 209 19.79 -2.56 2.99
N GLY A 210 19.89 -3.57 2.12
CA GLY A 210 20.88 -4.64 2.26
C GLY A 210 22.31 -4.16 1.97
N SER A 211 22.62 -2.88 2.24
CA SER A 211 23.86 -2.22 1.86
C SER A 211 25.06 -3.01 2.39
N ARG A 212 25.97 -3.36 1.47
CA ARG A 212 27.16 -4.21 1.68
C ARG A 212 28.38 -3.46 2.21
N ARG A 213 28.25 -2.28 2.82
CA ARG A 213 29.43 -1.56 3.32
C ARG A 213 29.71 -1.91 4.78
N ALA A 214 30.93 -2.38 5.04
CA ALA A 214 31.49 -2.88 6.30
C ALA A 214 31.18 -4.35 6.69
N GLY A 215 31.46 -5.31 5.80
CA GLY A 215 31.69 -6.70 6.22
C GLY A 215 30.46 -7.51 6.69
N GLY A 216 29.26 -6.95 6.65
CA GLY A 216 28.02 -7.64 7.01
C GLY A 216 26.78 -6.96 6.45
N ARG A 217 25.70 -7.72 6.28
CA ARG A 217 24.38 -7.20 5.90
C ARG A 217 23.68 -6.71 7.17
N ALA A 218 23.03 -5.55 7.13
CA ALA A 218 22.28 -5.08 8.30
C ALA A 218 21.25 -6.12 8.74
N PRO A 219 21.20 -6.42 10.05
CA PRO A 219 20.41 -7.51 10.56
C PRO A 219 18.91 -7.17 10.43
N ARG A 220 18.14 -8.08 9.83
CA ARG A 220 16.69 -7.92 9.61
C ARG A 220 15.91 -8.69 10.66
N ALA A 221 14.82 -8.12 11.17
CA ALA A 221 13.85 -8.86 11.97
C ALA A 221 13.11 -9.85 11.04
N CYS A 222 13.46 -11.13 11.13
CA CYS A 222 12.86 -12.22 10.35
C CYS A 222 11.90 -13.05 11.21
N GLY A 223 11.74 -12.65 12.46
CA GLY A 223 10.94 -13.27 13.49
C GLY A 223 11.64 -14.44 14.17
N GLY A 224 11.28 -14.68 15.44
CA GLY A 224 12.02 -15.58 16.33
C GLY A 224 13.07 -14.85 17.17
N GLU A 225 13.26 -13.55 16.94
CA GLU A 225 14.08 -12.70 17.80
C GLU A 225 13.38 -12.34 19.11
N THR A 226 14.18 -12.01 20.13
CA THR A 226 13.68 -11.28 21.29
C THR A 226 13.29 -9.86 20.90
N ARG A 227 12.59 -9.18 21.80
CA ARG A 227 12.19 -7.79 21.59
C ARG A 227 13.40 -6.88 21.45
N GLU A 228 14.40 -7.07 22.30
CA GLU A 228 15.63 -6.28 22.34
C GLU A 228 16.39 -6.43 21.02
N GLN A 229 16.47 -7.65 20.50
CA GLN A 229 17.07 -7.93 19.20
C GLN A 229 16.30 -7.26 18.06
N ALA A 230 14.96 -7.32 18.07
CA ALA A 230 14.15 -6.68 17.03
C ALA A 230 14.29 -5.15 17.04
N VAL A 231 14.35 -4.55 18.22
CA VAL A 231 14.57 -3.11 18.41
C VAL A 231 15.97 -2.71 17.93
N TRP A 232 17.02 -3.41 18.38
CA TRP A 232 18.40 -3.19 17.94
C TRP A 232 18.54 -3.21 16.42
N LYS A 233 17.93 -4.21 15.77
CA LYS A 233 17.92 -4.32 14.30
C LYS A 233 17.23 -3.14 13.62
N ALA A 234 16.17 -2.61 14.22
CA ALA A 234 15.48 -1.43 13.72
C ALA A 234 16.32 -0.16 13.91
N GLU A 235 16.99 -0.01 15.05
CA GLU A 235 17.92 1.10 15.33
C GLU A 235 19.09 1.11 14.34
N GLU A 236 19.73 -0.03 14.11
CA GLU A 236 20.78 -0.19 13.09
C GLU A 236 20.29 0.18 11.68
N MET A 237 19.03 -0.15 11.34
CA MET A 237 18.42 0.24 10.07
C MET A 237 18.17 1.75 9.99
N LEU A 238 17.80 2.38 11.10
CA LEU A 238 17.58 3.82 11.17
C LEU A 238 18.89 4.61 11.01
N LEU A 239 20.02 4.06 11.46
CA LEU A 239 21.36 4.66 11.28
C LEU A 239 21.88 4.57 9.84
N GLN A 240 21.29 3.73 8.99
CA GLN A 240 21.69 3.65 7.59
C GLN A 240 21.34 4.94 6.84
N LYS A 241 22.20 5.29 5.87
CA LYS A 241 21.84 6.28 4.84
C LYS A 241 20.60 5.80 4.11
N SER A 242 19.61 6.68 4.00
CA SER A 242 18.39 6.36 3.29
C SER A 242 18.65 6.20 1.80
N VAL A 243 17.79 5.44 1.13
CA VAL A 243 17.82 5.29 -0.33
C VAL A 243 16.63 5.99 -0.93
N GLU A 244 16.92 6.83 -1.92
CA GLU A 244 15.92 7.53 -2.72
C GLU A 244 15.84 6.88 -4.09
N SER A 245 14.62 6.71 -4.56
CA SER A 245 14.36 6.34 -5.94
C SER A 245 14.44 7.58 -6.81
N VAL A 246 15.31 7.53 -7.82
CA VAL A 246 15.50 8.59 -8.82
C VAL A 246 15.02 8.08 -10.16
N LEU A 247 14.12 8.83 -10.78
CA LEU A 247 13.50 8.46 -12.05
C LEU A 247 14.57 8.19 -13.12
N PHE A 248 14.47 7.02 -13.77
CA PHE A 248 15.41 6.51 -14.80
C PHE A 248 16.88 6.37 -14.35
N GLN A 249 17.22 6.69 -13.10
CA GLN A 249 18.58 6.57 -12.55
C GLN A 249 18.68 5.49 -11.46
N GLY A 250 17.57 4.83 -11.16
CA GLY A 250 17.52 3.75 -10.18
C GLY A 250 17.55 4.27 -8.74
N ARG A 251 18.34 3.64 -7.88
CA ARG A 251 18.39 3.93 -6.44
C ARG A 251 19.66 4.71 -6.10
N LYS A 252 19.51 5.84 -5.41
CA LYS A 252 20.60 6.71 -4.96
C LYS A 252 20.64 6.76 -3.43
N LEU A 253 21.84 6.69 -2.85
CA LEU A 253 22.02 6.96 -1.43
C LEU A 253 21.81 8.45 -1.16
N ALA A 254 20.91 8.76 -0.23
CA ALA A 254 20.70 10.12 0.23
C ALA A 254 21.88 10.62 1.08
N GLY A 255 21.93 11.94 1.27
CA GLY A 255 22.87 12.57 2.20
C GLY A 255 22.56 12.28 3.67
N GLU A 256 21.29 11.99 3.99
CA GLU A 256 20.76 11.80 5.34
C GLU A 256 20.38 10.32 5.63
N THR A 257 20.41 9.99 6.91
CA THR A 257 20.00 8.71 7.50
C THR A 257 18.48 8.55 7.54
N ASN A 258 18.02 7.31 7.71
CA ASN A 258 16.60 7.03 7.93
C ASN A 258 16.09 7.67 9.23
N ALA A 259 16.92 7.75 10.27
CA ALA A 259 16.61 8.41 11.54
C ALA A 259 16.36 9.91 11.34
N GLU A 260 17.26 10.61 10.64
CA GLU A 260 17.13 12.05 10.36
C GLU A 260 15.86 12.36 9.55
N LYS A 261 15.55 11.53 8.53
CA LYS A 261 14.30 11.64 7.77
C LYS A 261 13.07 11.49 8.66
N LEU A 262 13.07 10.49 9.53
CA LEU A 262 11.94 10.19 10.41
C LEU A 262 11.72 11.32 11.42
N GLU A 263 12.78 11.83 12.03
CA GLU A 263 12.72 12.94 12.99
C GLU A 263 12.14 14.21 12.35
N ARG A 264 12.65 14.55 11.16
CA ARG A 264 12.16 15.69 10.38
C ARG A 264 10.67 15.53 10.03
N PHE A 265 10.26 14.35 9.59
CA PHE A 265 8.87 14.06 9.27
C PHE A 265 7.96 14.12 10.52
N ALA A 266 8.44 13.61 11.66
CA ALA A 266 7.70 13.66 12.93
C ALA A 266 7.48 15.11 13.39
N CYS A 267 8.49 15.97 13.22
CA CYS A 267 8.38 17.40 13.50
C CYS A 267 7.29 18.07 12.65
N GLU A 268 7.25 17.83 11.34
CA GLU A 268 6.19 18.37 10.46
C GLU A 268 4.79 17.84 10.84
N LEU A 269 4.68 16.56 11.18
CA LEU A 269 3.42 15.98 11.65
C LEU A 269 2.95 16.62 12.97
N ALA A 270 3.86 16.89 13.90
CA ALA A 270 3.56 17.53 15.18
C ALA A 270 3.12 19.00 15.00
N LYS A 271 3.79 19.75 14.12
CA LYS A 271 3.40 21.11 13.74
C LYS A 271 1.98 21.14 13.17
N GLU A 272 1.68 20.24 12.23
CA GLU A 272 0.35 20.15 11.61
C GLU A 272 -0.73 19.76 12.62
N HIS A 273 -0.44 18.82 13.53
CA HIS A 273 -1.35 18.46 14.61
C HIS A 273 -1.64 19.66 15.54
N GLY A 274 -0.60 20.40 15.93
CA GLY A 274 -0.72 21.60 16.74
C GLY A 274 -1.57 22.68 16.05
N ARG A 275 -1.30 22.94 14.77
CA ARG A 275 -2.07 23.90 13.94
C ARG A 275 -3.56 23.56 13.91
N ARG A 276 -3.93 22.29 13.67
CA ARG A 276 -5.34 21.86 13.67
C ARG A 276 -6.00 21.99 15.04
N LYS A 277 -5.28 21.67 16.12
CA LYS A 277 -5.81 21.81 17.48
C LYS A 277 -6.11 23.26 17.82
N GLN A 278 -5.24 24.19 17.41
CA GLN A 278 -5.46 25.63 17.59
C GLN A 278 -6.66 26.12 16.79
N GLN A 279 -6.82 25.69 15.54
CA GLN A 279 -7.97 26.04 14.70
C GLN A 279 -9.31 25.56 15.28
N GLN A 280 -9.32 24.38 15.90
CA GLN A 280 -10.52 23.86 16.57
C GLN A 280 -10.86 24.60 17.88
N GLN A 281 -9.90 25.33 18.45
CA GLN A 281 -10.05 26.09 19.69
C GLN A 281 -10.30 27.59 19.44
N ALA A 282 -10.15 28.07 18.20
CA ALA A 282 -10.42 29.45 17.85
C ALA A 282 -11.94 29.71 17.80
N PRO A 283 -12.44 30.83 18.37
CA PRO A 283 -13.84 31.20 18.26
C PRO A 283 -14.22 31.43 16.79
N PRO A 284 -15.49 31.17 16.40
CA PRO A 284 -15.93 31.38 15.02
C PRO A 284 -15.67 32.83 14.62
N ALA A 285 -14.90 33.04 13.56
CA ALA A 285 -14.66 34.37 13.01
C ALA A 285 -16.02 35.02 12.69
N ALA A 286 -16.26 36.21 13.25
CA ALA A 286 -17.46 36.98 12.98
C ALA A 286 -17.64 37.13 11.47
N SER A 287 -18.81 36.72 10.97
CA SER A 287 -19.20 36.92 9.58
C SER A 287 -19.12 38.42 9.23
N PRO A 288 -18.51 38.80 8.09
CA PRO A 288 -18.56 40.18 7.66
C PRO A 288 -20.01 40.57 7.39
N SER A 289 -20.43 41.69 7.97
CA SER A 289 -21.77 42.27 7.82
C SER A 289 -22.07 42.54 6.34
N PRO A 290 -23.32 42.33 5.86
CA PRO A 290 -23.66 42.66 4.48
C PRO A 290 -23.61 44.18 4.29
N VAL A 291 -22.72 44.61 3.38
CA VAL A 291 -22.63 46.00 2.92
C VAL A 291 -23.95 46.36 2.24
N SER A 292 -24.58 47.45 2.68
CA SER A 292 -25.81 47.98 2.08
C SER A 292 -25.52 48.57 0.68
N PRO A 293 -26.38 48.35 -0.33
CA PRO A 293 -26.19 48.94 -1.65
C PRO A 293 -26.54 50.43 -1.67
N LEU A 294 -25.67 51.25 -2.26
CA LEU A 294 -25.95 52.65 -2.61
C LEU A 294 -27.02 52.76 -3.72
N PRO A 295 -27.75 53.89 -3.82
CA PRO A 295 -28.85 54.04 -4.79
C PRO A 295 -28.35 54.32 -6.21
N ALA A 296 -29.08 53.75 -7.17
CA ALA A 296 -28.92 53.96 -8.60
C ALA A 296 -29.11 55.44 -9.00
N THR A 297 -28.22 55.94 -9.86
CA THR A 297 -28.43 57.17 -10.62
C THR A 297 -28.70 56.84 -12.08
N ALA A 298 -29.63 57.61 -12.63
CA ALA A 298 -30.38 57.34 -13.84
C ALA A 298 -29.61 57.52 -15.15
N ASP A 299 -30.06 56.75 -16.13
CA ASP A 299 -30.09 56.96 -17.57
C ASP A 299 -29.44 58.23 -18.16
N LYS A 300 -28.49 58.00 -19.07
CA LYS A 300 -28.47 58.72 -20.35
C LYS A 300 -27.96 57.80 -21.47
N LYS A 301 -28.89 57.43 -22.35
CA LYS A 301 -28.65 56.84 -23.67
C LYS A 301 -27.70 57.70 -24.49
N GLN A 302 -26.72 57.08 -25.15
CA GLN A 302 -26.22 57.52 -26.45
C GLN A 302 -25.62 56.34 -27.23
N GLN A 303 -25.74 56.44 -28.56
CA GLN A 303 -25.84 55.38 -29.56
C GLN A 303 -24.55 54.57 -29.85
N LEU A 304 -24.79 53.34 -30.30
CA LEU A 304 -23.89 52.46 -31.04
C LEU A 304 -23.50 53.09 -32.40
N PRO A 305 -22.34 52.72 -32.96
CA PRO A 305 -22.43 52.07 -34.26
C PRO A 305 -21.70 50.74 -34.34
N THR A 306 -22.35 49.89 -35.11
CA THR A 306 -22.08 48.53 -35.55
C THR A 306 -20.72 48.36 -36.23
N THR A 307 -19.97 47.33 -35.83
CA THR A 307 -19.05 46.63 -36.73
C THR A 307 -19.23 45.13 -36.54
N ALA A 308 -19.78 44.48 -37.56
CA ALA A 308 -19.90 43.04 -37.65
C ALA A 308 -18.53 42.43 -37.91
N GLN A 309 -18.15 41.43 -37.11
CA GLN A 309 -17.20 40.41 -37.53
C GLN A 309 -17.77 39.04 -37.17
N GLU A 310 -18.19 38.39 -38.24
CA GLU A 310 -18.60 37.01 -38.38
C GLU A 310 -17.36 36.11 -38.24
N ALA A 311 -17.37 35.17 -37.30
CA ALA A 311 -16.37 34.10 -37.21
C ALA A 311 -17.03 32.80 -36.74
N THR A 312 -17.52 32.09 -37.74
CA THR A 312 -17.82 30.67 -37.89
C THR A 312 -17.15 29.73 -36.89
N MET A 313 -17.96 28.89 -36.24
CA MET A 313 -17.55 27.68 -35.52
C MET A 313 -17.12 26.59 -36.52
N PRO A 314 -15.99 25.89 -36.34
CA PRO A 314 -15.76 24.63 -37.04
C PRO A 314 -16.42 23.48 -36.27
N ALA A 315 -17.31 22.79 -36.98
CA ALA A 315 -17.93 21.53 -36.58
C ALA A 315 -16.87 20.43 -36.42
N ALA A 316 -17.11 19.54 -35.46
CA ALA A 316 -16.37 18.32 -35.25
C ALA A 316 -16.66 17.32 -36.39
N THR A 317 -15.60 16.84 -37.03
CA THR A 317 -15.66 15.71 -37.97
C THR A 317 -15.12 14.47 -37.26
N GLU A 318 -15.98 13.48 -37.04
CA GLU A 318 -15.58 12.11 -36.69
C GLU A 318 -14.84 11.46 -37.88
N PRO A 319 -13.74 10.72 -37.65
CA PRO A 319 -13.29 9.71 -38.59
C PRO A 319 -13.79 8.33 -38.16
N ALA A 320 -14.35 7.66 -39.16
CA ALA A 320 -14.94 6.34 -39.13
C ALA A 320 -13.95 5.21 -38.80
N ASP A 321 -14.56 4.15 -38.31
CA ASP A 321 -14.10 2.79 -38.03
C ASP A 321 -13.32 2.18 -39.21
N GLU A 322 -12.05 1.80 -39.00
CA GLU A 322 -11.27 0.97 -39.94
C GLU A 322 -10.71 -0.25 -39.20
N ALA A 323 -11.37 -1.40 -39.41
CA ALA A 323 -11.01 -2.68 -38.84
C ALA A 323 -9.74 -3.27 -39.50
N PRO A 324 -8.81 -3.87 -38.72
CA PRO A 324 -7.61 -4.49 -39.28
C PRO A 324 -7.90 -5.88 -39.91
N PRO A 325 -7.15 -6.28 -40.96
CA PRO A 325 -7.48 -7.46 -41.75
C PRO A 325 -7.19 -8.79 -41.04
N HIS A 326 -8.12 -9.72 -41.22
CA HIS A 326 -8.05 -11.11 -40.77
C HIS A 326 -6.79 -11.85 -41.27
N ARG A 327 -5.87 -12.16 -40.35
CA ARG A 327 -4.82 -13.17 -40.59
C ARG A 327 -5.41 -14.57 -40.61
N ARG A 328 -5.42 -15.19 -41.80
CA ARG A 328 -5.75 -16.60 -42.01
C ARG A 328 -4.85 -17.51 -41.16
N ARG A 329 -5.50 -18.38 -40.36
CA ARG A 329 -4.86 -19.49 -39.64
C ARG A 329 -4.26 -20.49 -40.64
N ARG A 330 -2.97 -20.79 -40.52
CA ARG A 330 -2.35 -21.99 -41.11
C ARG A 330 -2.57 -23.20 -40.16
N PRO A 331 -2.85 -24.40 -40.68
CA PRO A 331 -3.12 -25.58 -39.86
C PRO A 331 -1.84 -26.11 -39.18
N ALA A 332 -2.01 -26.61 -37.97
CA ALA A 332 -0.95 -27.22 -37.16
C ALA A 332 -0.54 -28.59 -37.71
N ALA A 333 0.74 -28.78 -38.00
CA ALA A 333 1.32 -30.09 -38.28
C ALA A 333 1.51 -30.87 -36.97
N LYS A 334 0.92 -32.07 -36.90
CA LYS A 334 1.10 -33.04 -35.81
C LYS A 334 2.57 -33.48 -35.76
N ARG A 335 3.24 -33.28 -34.63
CA ARG A 335 4.55 -33.90 -34.33
C ARG A 335 4.31 -35.18 -33.54
N ALA A 336 4.85 -36.29 -34.04
CA ALA A 336 4.82 -37.62 -33.44
C ALA A 336 5.69 -37.70 -32.17
N PRO A 337 5.42 -38.64 -31.24
CA PRO A 337 6.23 -38.83 -30.04
C PRO A 337 7.56 -39.55 -30.37
N PRO A 338 8.66 -39.25 -29.67
CA PRO A 338 9.91 -39.98 -29.85
C PRO A 338 9.85 -41.36 -29.20
N ALA A 339 10.42 -42.33 -29.93
CA ALA A 339 10.50 -43.74 -29.61
C ALA A 339 11.40 -44.02 -28.38
N THR A 340 10.97 -44.96 -27.56
CA THR A 340 11.75 -45.59 -26.50
C THR A 340 12.75 -46.58 -27.11
N SER A 341 14.04 -46.31 -26.98
CA SER A 341 15.11 -47.29 -27.24
C SER A 341 15.71 -47.77 -25.92
N ARG A 342 15.51 -49.05 -25.61
CA ARG A 342 16.32 -49.82 -24.65
C ARG A 342 17.78 -49.89 -25.14
N PRO A 343 18.74 -50.09 -24.24
CA PRO A 343 19.90 -50.91 -24.55
C PRO A 343 19.90 -52.17 -23.66
N ASP A 344 19.97 -53.32 -24.33
CA ASP A 344 20.33 -54.60 -23.74
C ASP A 344 21.82 -54.65 -23.38
N ASP A 345 22.11 -55.59 -22.49
CA ASP A 345 23.38 -56.07 -21.98
C ASP A 345 24.54 -56.09 -23.00
N HIS A 346 25.75 -55.77 -22.52
CA HIS A 346 26.92 -56.63 -22.72
C HIS A 346 28.00 -56.39 -21.66
N LEU A 347 28.50 -57.52 -21.16
CA LEU A 347 29.57 -57.79 -20.21
C LEU A 347 30.96 -57.15 -20.54
N VAL A 348 31.86 -57.33 -19.57
CA VAL A 348 33.35 -57.31 -19.57
C VAL A 348 33.88 -56.11 -18.77
N GLY A 349 34.50 -56.22 -17.59
CA GLY A 349 35.32 -57.28 -17.01
C GLY A 349 36.80 -56.93 -17.20
N MET A 350 37.47 -56.35 -16.19
CA MET A 350 38.91 -56.54 -15.93
C MET A 350 39.37 -55.81 -14.66
N ARG A 351 39.84 -56.63 -13.72
CA ARG A 351 40.89 -56.45 -12.69
C ARG A 351 40.75 -55.39 -11.61
#